data_AF-A0A3C1RGU4-F1
#
_entry.id   AF-A0A3C1RGU4-F1
#
_cell.length_a   1.000
_cell.length_b   1.000
_cell.length_c   1.000
_cell.angle_alpha   90.00
_cell.angle_beta   90.00
_cell.angle_gamma   90.00
#
_symmetry.space_group_name_H-M   'P 1'
#
loop_
_entity.id
_entity.type
_entity.pdbx_description
1 polymer ?
#
loop_
_entity_poly.entity_id
_entity_poly.type
_entity_poly.pdbx_seq_one_letter_code
_entity_poly.pdbx_strand_id
1 'polypeptide(L)' 'MVKINGYWYNYDEIIEALRKKGYTIIGEYELDKRGDAKNDWYAIKDGETPSPLNTMESVALKEFHKKPPLI' A
#
# COMPACT_ATOMS: atom_id res chain seq x y z
N MET A 1 -0.60 -9.29 6.98
CA MET A 1 -1.56 -8.46 7.73
C MET A 1 -0.84 -7.22 8.22
N VAL A 2 -1.41 -6.04 8.05
CA VAL A 2 -0.82 -4.76 8.46
C VAL A 2 -1.76 -4.06 9.43
N LYS A 3 -1.19 -3.40 10.44
CA LYS A 3 -1.94 -2.59 11.39
C LYS A 3 -1.95 -1.13 10.92
N ILE A 4 -3.12 -0.64 10.52
CA ILE A 4 -3.33 0.73 10.03
C ILE A 4 -4.36 1.41 10.93
N ASN A 5 -3.98 2.54 11.53
CA ASN A 5 -4.86 3.35 12.40
C ASN A 5 -5.58 2.53 13.49
N GLY A 6 -4.87 1.57 14.09
CA GLY A 6 -5.39 0.75 15.19
C GLY A 6 -6.17 -0.50 14.76
N TYR A 7 -6.45 -0.68 13.47
CA TYR A 7 -7.17 -1.82 12.92
C TYR A 7 -6.25 -2.73 12.12
N TRP A 8 -6.53 -4.02 12.14
CA TRP A 8 -5.82 -5.01 11.32
C TRP A 8 -6.51 -5.15 9.97
N TYR A 9 -5.71 -5.08 8.91
CA TYR A 9 -6.16 -5.28 7.54
C TYR A 9 -5.30 -6.35 6.86
N ASN A 10 -5.93 -7.08 5.95
CA ASN A 10 -5.22 -7.90 4.98
C ASN A 10 -4.66 -7.03 3.87
N TYR A 11 -3.56 -7.48 3.25
CA TYR A 11 -2.98 -6.78 2.11
C TYR A 11 -3.98 -6.65 0.96
N ASP A 12 -4.79 -7.68 0.71
CA ASP A 12 -5.84 -7.65 -0.30
C ASP A 12 -6.89 -6.58 -0.03
N GLU A 13 -7.34 -6.42 1.23
CA GLU A 13 -8.32 -5.39 1.60
C GLU A 13 -7.76 -3.98 1.38
N ILE A 14 -6.48 -3.78 1.69
CA ILE A 14 -5.79 -2.50 1.48
C ILE A 14 -5.72 -2.21 -0.03
N ILE A 15 -5.30 -3.19 -0.82
CA ILE A 15 -5.20 -3.09 -2.28
C ILE A 15 -6.56 -2.76 -2.89
N GLU A 16 -7.61 -3.49 -2.52
CA GLU A 16 -8.96 -3.25 -3.02
C GLU A 16 -9.48 -1.86 -2.65
N ALA A 17 -9.28 -1.43 -1.40
CA ALA A 17 -9.72 -0.13 -0.93
C ALA A 17 -8.95 1.01 -1.64
N LEU A 18 -7.65 0.88 -1.84
CA LEU A 18 -6.83 1.85 -2.58
C LEU A 18 -7.21 1.88 -4.07
N ARG A 19 -7.43 0.72 -4.71
CA ARG A 19 -7.90 0.65 -6.10
C ARG A 19 -9.26 1.33 -6.28
N LYS A 20 -10.20 1.13 -5.34
CA LYS A 20 -11.51 1.82 -5.34
C LYS A 20 -11.38 3.35 -5.24
N LYS A 21 -10.31 3.86 -4.62
CA LYS A 21 -9.98 5.29 -4.54
C LYS A 21 -9.21 5.83 -5.76
N GLY A 22 -8.90 4.96 -6.73
CA GLY A 22 -8.22 5.32 -7.98
C GLY A 22 -6.69 5.17 -7.93
N TYR A 23 -6.13 4.49 -6.93
CA TYR A 23 -4.70 4.20 -6.89
C TYR A 23 -4.35 2.97 -7.73
N THR A 24 -3.21 3.02 -8.40
CA THR A 24 -2.57 1.87 -9.04
C THR A 24 -1.52 1.30 -8.08
N ILE A 25 -1.58 -0.02 -7.87
CA ILE A 25 -0.64 -0.70 -6.98
C ILE A 25 0.48 -1.32 -7.81
N ILE A 26 1.74 -1.01 -7.47
CA ILE A 26 2.94 -1.55 -8.11
C ILE A 26 3.75 -2.30 -7.05
N GLY A 27 4.14 -3.54 -7.34
CA GLY A 27 5.10 -4.29 -6.54
C GLY A 27 6.46 -4.25 -7.20
N GLU A 28 7.47 -3.76 -6.49
CA GLU A 28 8.87 -3.86 -6.91
C GLU A 28 9.55 -4.95 -6.11
N TYR A 29 10.17 -5.88 -6.85
CA TYR A 29 10.98 -6.93 -6.28
C TYR A 29 12.44 -6.66 -6.63
N GLU A 30 13.25 -6.37 -5.62
CA GLU A 30 14.68 -6.14 -5.77
C GLU A 30 15.46 -7.15 -4.94
N LEU A 31 16.42 -7.82 -5.58
CA LEU A 31 17.38 -8.68 -4.90
C LEU A 31 18.61 -7.85 -4.57
N ASP A 32 18.94 -7.73 -3.29
CA ASP A 32 20.16 -7.06 -2.89
C ASP A 32 21.40 -7.93 -3.23
N LYS A 33 22.59 -7.32 -3.17
CA LYS A 33 23.86 -8.01 -3.47
C LYS A 33 24.22 -9.10 -2.45
N ARG A 34 23.52 -9.18 -1.32
CA ARG A 34 23.67 -10.18 -0.26
C ARG A 34 22.65 -11.32 -0.40
N GLY A 35 21.72 -11.21 -1.37
CA GLY A 35 20.65 -12.17 -1.62
C GLY A 35 19.36 -11.91 -0.83
N ASP A 36 19.28 -10.79 -0.10
CA ASP A 36 18.06 -10.37 0.58
C ASP A 36 17.07 -9.81 -0.45
N ALA A 37 15.89 -10.42 -0.51
CA ALA A 37 14.80 -9.95 -1.34
C ALA A 37 14.04 -8.83 -0.63
N LYS A 38 14.03 -7.64 -1.23
CA LYS A 38 13.11 -6.56 -0.87
C LYS A 38 11.90 -6.62 -1.77
N ASN A 39 10.73 -6.62 -1.16
CA ASN A 39 9.47 -6.59 -1.86
C ASN A 39 8.69 -5.39 -1.36
N ASP A 40 8.76 -4.30 -2.12
CA ASP A 40 8.12 -3.04 -1.77
C ASP A 40 6.87 -2.83 -2.62
N TRP A 41 5.78 -2.46 -1.96
CA TRP A 41 4.50 -2.20 -2.61
C TRP A 41 4.20 -0.70 -2.55
N TYR A 42 3.94 -0.11 -3.71
CA TYR A 42 3.64 1.31 -3.87
C TYR A 42 2.22 1.51 -4.35
N ALA A 43 1.58 2.57 -3.87
CA ALA A 43 0.27 3.01 -4.31
C ALA A 43 0.42 4.38 -4.97
N ILE A 44 0.35 4.42 -6.30
CA ILE A 44 0.53 5.62 -7.10
C ILE A 44 -0.80 6.11 -7.65
N LYS A 45 -0.94 7.43 -7.82
CA LYS A 45 -2.11 8.04 -8.44
C LYS A 45 -1.66 9.14 -9.41
N ASP A 46 -2.44 9.41 -10.46
CA ASP A 46 -2.21 10.52 -11.39
C ASP A 46 -0.80 10.60 -12.03
N GLY A 47 -0.19 9.44 -12.28
CA GLY A 47 1.14 9.35 -12.92
C GLY A 47 2.32 9.57 -11.98
N GLU A 48 2.09 9.54 -10.66
CA GLU A 48 3.17 9.55 -9.66
C GLU A 48 4.15 8.38 -9.84
N THR A 49 5.42 8.63 -9.51
CA THR A 49 6.46 7.60 -9.48
C THR A 49 6.50 6.88 -8.13
N PRO A 50 6.84 5.59 -8.09
CA PRO A 50 7.15 4.87 -6.86
C PRO A 50 8.16 5.66 -6.01
N SER A 51 7.83 5.87 -4.73
CA SER A 51 8.71 6.56 -3.80
C SER A 51 8.43 6.12 -2.37
N PRO A 52 9.37 6.32 -1.42
CA PRO A 52 9.15 5.98 -0.01
C PRO A 52 7.92 6.67 0.61
N LEU A 53 7.50 7.81 0.05
CA LEU A 53 6.32 8.57 0.50
C LEU A 53 5.00 8.01 -0.02
N ASN A 54 5.07 7.20 -1.08
CA ASN A 54 3.94 6.58 -1.78
C ASN A 54 3.92 5.06 -1.59
N THR A 55 4.59 4.56 -0.53
CA THR A 55 4.44 3.16 -0.11
C THR A 55 2.98 2.89 0.23
N MET A 56 2.51 1.70 -0.09
CA MET A 56 1.13 1.28 0.12
C MET A 56 0.70 1.48 1.58
N GLU A 57 1.58 1.18 2.53
CA GLU A 57 1.32 1.42 3.96
C GLU A 57 1.18 2.91 4.29
N SER A 58 2.06 3.76 3.75
CA SER A 58 2.01 5.21 3.99
C SER A 58 0.76 5.85 3.40
N VAL A 59 0.37 5.45 2.19
CA VAL A 59 -0.86 5.93 1.54
C VAL A 59 -2.07 5.42 2.29
N ALA A 60 -2.08 4.15 2.70
CA ALA A 60 -3.19 3.58 3.47
C ALA A 60 -3.34 4.25 4.85
N LEU A 61 -2.25 4.59 5.53
CA LEU A 61 -2.29 5.36 6.79
C LEU A 61 -2.93 6.74 6.61
N LYS A 62 -2.61 7.43 5.51
CA LYS A 62 -3.21 8.73 5.16
C LYS A 62 -4.69 8.59 4.78
N GLU A 63 -5.03 7.60 3.97
CA GLU A 63 -6.36 7.48 3.37
C GLU A 63 -7.40 6.80 4.27
N PHE A 64 -6.98 5.93 5.19
CA PHE A 64 -7.87 5.12 6.02
C PHE A 64 -8.07 5.75 7.40
N HIS A 65 -8.67 6.93 7.46
CA HIS A 65 -8.93 7.64 8.73
C HIS A 65 -9.92 6.92 9.67
N LYS A 66 -10.82 6.09 9.13
CA LYS A 66 -11.75 5.24 9.87
C LYS A 66 -12.00 4.00 9.01
N LYS A 67 -12.20 2.84 9.64
CA LYS A 67 -12.58 1.61 8.94
C LYS A 67 -13.77 1.95 8.04
N PRO A 68 -13.62 1.93 6.69
CA PRO A 68 -14.76 2.20 5.83
C PRO A 68 -15.84 1.17 6.18
N PRO A 69 -17.11 1.59 6.35
CA PRO A 69 -18.18 0.63 6.61
C PRO A 69 -18.20 -0.37 5.47
N LEU A 70 -17.97 -1.64 5.80
CA LEU A 70 -18.24 -2.75 4.90
C LEU A 70 -19.78 -2.81 4.78
N ILE A 71 -20.33 -2.17 3.75
CA ILE A 71 -21.72 -2.36 3.35
C ILE A 71 -21.77 -3.59 2.45
#